data_AF-A0A482WCK7-F1
#
_entry.id   AF-A0A482WCK7-F1
#
_cell.length_a   1.000
_cell.length_b   1.000
_cell.length_c   1.000
_cell.angle_alpha   90.00
_cell.angle_beta   90.00
_cell.angle_gamma   90.00
#
_symmetry.space_group_name_H-M   'P 1'
#
loop_
_entity.id
_entity.type
_entity.pdbx_description
1 polymer ?
#
loop_
_entity_poly.entity_id
_entity_poly.type
_entity_poly.pdbx_seq_one_letter_code
_entity_poly.pdbx_strand_id
1 'polypeptide(L)'
;MATYPGMSLGGEVRESISLDEDDLSDVEDEVFIRDGKNSYKLAEELNVKRPLMAPRRKPGKSDLTSRLKVRPPCKAFCKPCCYIFAALSILIGDNYNVLPPDIFCPIFLGVPPPCQGGVIALNGTTGDIVWRYWINDTIFALQCSADLNGDGLEDCLATGDEGSLVALDSRNGSQIWLQNNSKMDVFVANFIPDQNNDSIADILSSHTSLVGRYLALDIKTINLCGIQGKEGHLILISGKTGKEIKRIKTPYGAKTFFMPQLLQVNNSQILTIFGTGSPTSPGNLSIVSIENLIHGNLSARTIYEDHYKGVLTQSVLVDITGDNIPDIVTAMYNSTVVAINGFTFGQIWNYTIPNSESNITPTPAYFNDDNVTDFLIIYEKYDNILNYNYTKTFIIDGKTGKPIYTKPISGSVTTQMNGLTLGMESHGFDMYLFWTTECTNVEIYEKNKVFVKETNYDSVSDVCRQNFNTTSIMKLNALNQYDQPPGFEIYNSVNRTALEFNNTKSPIKQIREYFIKHPKIQMVNNQGQSEIDENYMDDSQKIRVHKYGSSSFRHKDNRQGIVKDYMNDNDNNNNPEINEG
;
A
#
# COMPACT_ATOMS: atom_id res chain seq x y z
N MET A 1 8.63 26.24 -16.82
CA MET A 1 8.18 25.37 -15.73
C MET A 1 6.85 25.90 -15.26
N ALA A 2 5.76 25.28 -15.70
CA ALA A 2 4.48 25.50 -15.08
C ALA A 2 4.58 24.85 -13.69
N THR A 3 4.75 25.67 -12.66
CA THR A 3 4.60 25.23 -11.28
C THR A 3 3.12 24.98 -11.06
N TYR A 4 2.73 23.74 -10.77
CA TYR A 4 1.39 23.38 -10.34
C TYR A 4 1.02 24.24 -9.12
N PRO A 5 0.07 25.18 -9.21
CA PRO A 5 -0.37 25.93 -8.04
C PRO A 5 -1.12 24.95 -7.11
N GLY A 6 -0.59 24.71 -5.91
CA GLY A 6 -1.24 23.86 -4.90
C GLY A 6 -0.86 22.37 -4.92
N MET A 7 0.00 21.94 -5.86
CA MET A 7 0.53 20.58 -5.90
C MET A 7 2.01 20.66 -5.50
N SER A 8 2.32 20.35 -4.23
CA SER A 8 3.69 20.07 -3.80
C SER A 8 4.12 18.72 -4.41
N LEU A 9 4.43 18.72 -5.72
CA LEU A 9 5.04 17.59 -6.43
C LEU A 9 6.56 17.58 -6.28
N GLY A 10 7.12 18.41 -5.39
CA GLY A 10 8.48 18.22 -4.91
C GLY A 10 8.52 16.95 -4.06
N GLY A 11 9.14 15.89 -4.58
CA GLY A 11 9.62 14.76 -3.78
C GLY A 11 8.62 13.70 -3.30
N GLU A 12 7.31 13.89 -3.41
CA GLU A 12 6.36 12.91 -2.84
C GLU A 12 6.17 11.68 -3.75
N VAL A 13 6.97 10.64 -3.52
CA VAL A 13 6.65 9.27 -3.96
C VAL A 13 5.52 8.75 -3.07
N ARG A 14 4.27 8.98 -3.51
CA ARG A 14 3.08 8.54 -2.78
C ARG A 14 2.77 7.08 -3.10
N GLU A 15 3.36 6.16 -2.35
CA GLU A 15 3.00 4.75 -2.42
C GLU A 15 1.69 4.49 -1.65
N SER A 16 0.78 3.75 -2.28
CA SER A 16 -0.32 3.08 -1.59
C SER A 16 0.28 1.87 -0.89
N ILE A 17 0.02 1.73 0.40
CA ILE A 17 0.36 0.49 1.09
C ILE A 17 -0.53 -0.62 0.51
N SER A 18 0.09 -1.57 -0.20
CA SER A 18 -0.49 -2.90 -0.34
C SER A 18 -0.45 -3.52 1.05
N LEU A 19 -1.58 -3.49 1.75
CA LEU A 19 -1.73 -4.29 2.95
C LEU A 19 -1.78 -5.74 2.48
N ASP A 20 -0.65 -6.46 2.59
CA ASP A 20 -0.59 -7.87 2.25
C ASP A 20 -1.64 -8.64 3.08
N GLU A 21 -2.17 -9.75 2.58
CA GLU A 21 -3.13 -10.57 3.35
C GLU A 21 -2.54 -11.01 4.71
N ASP A 22 -1.22 -11.15 4.81
CA ASP A 22 -0.50 -11.44 6.06
C ASP A 22 -0.46 -10.23 7.02
N ASP A 23 -0.42 -8.98 6.53
CA ASP A 23 -0.55 -7.76 7.36
C ASP A 23 -2.01 -7.46 7.72
N LEU A 24 -2.94 -7.98 6.91
CA LEU A 24 -4.35 -8.09 7.22
C LEU A 24 -4.66 -9.33 8.08
N SER A 25 -3.71 -10.19 8.45
CA SER A 25 -4.02 -11.38 9.26
C SER A 25 -4.64 -11.02 10.63
N ASP A 26 -4.25 -9.87 11.20
CA ASP A 26 -4.87 -9.29 12.41
C ASP A 26 -6.27 -8.65 12.14
N VAL A 27 -6.65 -8.48 10.87
CA VAL A 27 -8.00 -8.17 10.34
C VAL A 27 -8.77 -9.47 10.04
N GLU A 28 -8.10 -10.52 9.58
CA GLU A 28 -8.66 -11.86 9.33
C GLU A 28 -8.98 -12.64 10.60
N ASP A 29 -8.28 -12.38 11.70
CA ASP A 29 -8.61 -12.91 13.04
C ASP A 29 -10.01 -12.46 13.53
N GLU A 30 -10.65 -11.50 12.84
CA GLU A 30 -12.07 -11.13 13.05
C GLU A 30 -13.02 -11.56 11.91
N VAL A 31 -12.58 -12.39 10.94
CA VAL A 31 -13.39 -12.81 9.78
C VAL A 31 -13.31 -14.33 9.53
N PHE A 32 -13.84 -15.11 10.48
CA PHE A 32 -14.43 -16.41 10.17
C PHE A 32 -15.90 -16.45 10.58
N ILE A 33 -16.76 -15.83 9.77
CA ILE A 33 -17.98 -16.49 9.32
C ILE A 33 -18.03 -16.34 7.79
N ARG A 34 -17.49 -17.35 7.10
CA ARG A 34 -17.83 -17.62 5.70
C ARG A 34 -19.31 -18.03 5.67
N ASP A 35 -20.22 -17.07 5.53
CA ASP A 35 -21.58 -17.37 5.08
C ASP A 35 -21.53 -17.64 3.57
N GLY A 36 -21.31 -18.91 3.26
CA GLY A 36 -21.54 -19.44 1.92
C GLY A 36 -22.99 -19.16 1.52
N LYS A 37 -23.17 -18.25 0.56
CA LYS A 37 -24.46 -18.05 -0.12
C LYS A 37 -24.79 -19.30 -0.94
N ASN A 38 -25.53 -20.22 -0.34
CA ASN A 38 -26.43 -21.13 -1.05
C ASN A 38 -27.86 -20.85 -0.58
N SER A 39 -28.64 -20.21 -1.45
CA SER A 39 -30.07 -19.98 -1.28
C SER A 39 -30.88 -21.22 -1.68
N TYR A 40 -31.76 -21.75 -0.78
CA TYR A 40 -33.24 -21.74 -0.92
C TYR A 40 -33.99 -22.84 -0.12
N LYS A 41 -35.08 -22.37 0.54
CA LYS A 41 -36.36 -23.02 0.92
C LYS A 41 -36.38 -24.10 2.01
N LEU A 42 -37.03 -23.81 3.14
CA LEU A 42 -38.49 -24.02 3.34
C LEU A 42 -38.91 -23.42 4.69
N ALA A 43 -39.88 -22.50 4.67
CA ALA A 43 -40.63 -22.12 5.85
C ALA A 43 -41.82 -23.09 5.98
N GLU A 44 -41.98 -23.71 7.13
CA GLU A 44 -43.29 -23.90 7.79
C GLU A 44 -43.13 -24.62 9.15
N GLU A 45 -43.82 -24.06 10.14
CA GLU A 45 -44.46 -24.72 11.27
C GLU A 45 -43.61 -25.44 12.34
N LEU A 46 -43.42 -24.78 13.50
CA LEU A 46 -44.21 -25.08 14.71
C LEU A 46 -43.76 -24.22 15.91
N ASN A 47 -44.72 -23.47 16.44
CA ASN A 47 -44.72 -22.92 17.79
C ASN A 47 -44.46 -24.01 18.85
N VAL A 48 -43.75 -23.70 19.94
CA VAL A 48 -44.21 -23.81 21.35
C VAL A 48 -43.05 -23.61 22.36
N LYS A 49 -43.24 -22.58 23.21
CA LYS A 49 -42.93 -22.35 24.65
C LYS A 49 -41.82 -23.15 25.38
N ARG A 50 -40.98 -22.38 26.11
CA ARG A 50 -40.05 -22.69 27.26
C ARG A 50 -40.67 -23.59 28.37
N PRO A 51 -39.97 -23.92 29.50
CA PRO A 51 -38.58 -24.40 29.79
C PRO A 51 -38.58 -25.70 30.66
N LEU A 52 -37.43 -26.26 31.12
CA LEU A 52 -37.23 -26.94 32.44
C LEU A 52 -35.84 -27.62 32.62
N MET A 53 -35.09 -27.13 33.61
CA MET A 53 -34.16 -27.81 34.55
C MET A 53 -32.89 -28.60 34.12
N ALA A 54 -31.83 -28.32 34.88
CA ALA A 54 -30.51 -28.97 34.92
C ALA A 54 -30.48 -30.30 35.72
N PRO A 55 -29.48 -31.18 35.50
CA PRO A 55 -29.15 -32.23 36.46
C PRO A 55 -28.05 -31.81 37.44
N ARG A 56 -28.28 -32.19 38.70
CA ARG A 56 -27.52 -31.93 39.92
C ARG A 56 -26.15 -32.62 39.97
N ARG A 57 -25.19 -31.93 40.60
CA ARG A 57 -23.96 -32.46 41.20
C ARG A 57 -24.24 -33.45 42.34
N LYS A 58 -23.31 -34.39 42.56
CA LYS A 58 -22.93 -34.85 43.91
C LYS A 58 -21.41 -34.97 44.06
N PRO A 59 -20.86 -34.81 45.29
CA PRO A 59 -19.49 -34.36 45.52
C PRO A 59 -18.57 -35.45 46.13
N GLY A 60 -17.26 -35.29 45.94
CA GLY A 60 -16.24 -36.14 46.56
C GLY A 60 -14.94 -35.37 46.81
N LYS A 61 -14.85 -34.85 48.03
CA LYS A 61 -13.75 -34.23 48.81
C LYS A 61 -12.32 -34.08 48.24
N SER A 62 -11.79 -32.91 48.60
CA SER A 62 -10.42 -32.42 48.67
C SER A 62 -9.39 -33.36 49.29
N ASP A 63 -8.18 -33.34 48.72
CA ASP A 63 -6.97 -33.18 49.55
C ASP A 63 -5.87 -32.45 48.76
N LEU A 64 -5.36 -31.40 49.39
CA LEU A 64 -4.29 -30.53 48.93
C LEU A 64 -3.01 -31.01 49.62
N THR A 65 -2.05 -31.58 48.89
CA THR A 65 -0.64 -31.57 49.34
C THR A 65 0.33 -31.50 48.17
N SER A 66 1.21 -30.52 48.28
CA SER A 66 2.37 -30.18 47.47
C SER A 66 3.38 -31.34 47.31
N ARG A 67 3.83 -31.60 46.07
CA ARG A 67 5.16 -32.19 45.81
C ARG A 67 5.79 -31.58 44.55
N LEU A 68 6.74 -30.67 44.78
CA LEU A 68 7.81 -30.32 43.84
C LEU A 68 8.50 -31.61 43.36
N LYS A 69 8.54 -31.84 42.04
CA LYS A 69 9.40 -32.87 41.42
C LYS A 69 10.45 -32.21 40.53
N VAL A 70 11.70 -32.48 40.90
CA VAL A 70 12.95 -32.08 40.25
C VAL A 70 13.05 -32.74 38.86
N ARG A 71 13.41 -31.96 37.82
CA ARG A 71 13.74 -32.46 36.46
C ARG A 71 15.16 -33.05 36.45
N PRO A 72 15.43 -34.16 35.73
CA PRO A 72 16.79 -34.70 35.61
C PRO A 72 17.57 -33.99 34.48
N PRO A 73 18.91 -33.99 34.52
CA PRO A 73 19.72 -33.29 33.53
C PRO A 73 19.86 -34.10 32.24
N CYS A 74 19.54 -33.51 31.09
CA CYS A 74 19.77 -34.12 29.79
C CYS A 74 21.28 -34.20 29.49
N LYS A 75 21.76 -35.43 29.30
CA LYS A 75 23.15 -35.75 28.93
C LYS A 75 23.51 -35.17 27.55
N ALA A 76 24.77 -34.76 27.44
CA ALA A 76 25.42 -34.12 26.29
C ALA A 76 25.57 -34.98 25.01
N PHE A 77 24.65 -35.91 24.74
CA PHE A 77 24.67 -36.78 23.56
C PHE A 77 23.66 -36.38 22.47
N CYS A 78 22.83 -35.34 22.68
CA CYS A 78 21.86 -34.86 21.69
C CYS A 78 22.43 -33.84 20.69
N LYS A 79 23.61 -33.27 20.95
CA LYS A 79 24.20 -32.25 20.05
C LYS A 79 24.55 -32.78 18.65
N PRO A 80 25.17 -33.97 18.47
CA PRO A 80 25.51 -34.45 17.13
C PRO A 80 24.28 -34.92 16.32
N CYS A 81 23.27 -35.51 16.98
CA CYS A 81 22.04 -35.94 16.29
C CYS A 81 21.25 -34.74 15.75
N CYS A 82 21.16 -33.63 16.48
CA CYS A 82 20.46 -32.44 15.99
C CYS A 82 21.12 -31.85 14.73
N TYR A 83 22.46 -31.89 14.61
CA TYR A 83 23.15 -31.44 13.40
C TYR A 83 22.97 -32.42 12.23
N ILE A 84 22.84 -33.73 12.49
CA ILE A 84 22.58 -34.73 11.44
C ILE A 84 21.13 -34.65 10.95
N PHE A 85 20.15 -34.42 11.83
CA PHE A 85 18.75 -34.20 11.43
C PHE A 85 18.54 -32.84 10.75
N ALA A 86 19.29 -31.80 11.14
CA ALA A 86 19.35 -30.53 10.41
C ALA A 86 20.02 -30.70 9.04
N ALA A 87 21.09 -31.49 8.93
CA ALA A 87 21.74 -31.79 7.65
C ALA A 87 20.89 -32.72 6.75
N LEU A 88 20.10 -33.64 7.31
CA LEU A 88 19.19 -34.50 6.57
C LEU A 88 17.93 -33.76 6.11
N SER A 89 17.42 -32.81 6.89
CA SER A 89 16.33 -31.92 6.43
C SER A 89 16.79 -31.00 5.29
N ILE A 90 18.07 -30.63 5.25
CA ILE A 90 18.68 -29.95 4.08
C ILE A 90 18.77 -30.87 2.83
N LEU A 91 18.80 -32.20 3.01
CA LEU A 91 18.90 -33.19 1.92
C LEU A 91 17.55 -33.76 1.48
N ILE A 92 16.50 -33.63 2.28
CA ILE A 92 15.14 -34.12 1.99
C ILE A 92 14.20 -32.92 1.94
N GLY A 93 14.27 -32.17 0.84
CA GLY A 93 13.10 -31.83 0.04
C GLY A 93 12.02 -30.89 0.56
N ASP A 94 11.92 -30.58 1.84
CA ASP A 94 10.77 -29.85 2.40
C ASP A 94 11.22 -28.46 2.90
N ASN A 95 10.78 -27.42 2.18
CA ASN A 95 11.05 -25.97 2.33
C ASN A 95 12.41 -25.44 1.81
N TYR A 96 12.57 -25.43 0.49
CA TYR A 96 13.65 -24.70 -0.20
C TYR A 96 13.49 -23.17 -0.23
N ASN A 97 12.41 -22.60 0.31
CA ASN A 97 12.02 -21.23 -0.07
C ASN A 97 12.38 -20.11 0.91
N VAL A 98 13.00 -20.37 2.07
CA VAL A 98 13.49 -19.28 2.93
C VAL A 98 14.88 -19.60 3.47
N LEU A 99 15.90 -18.96 2.91
CA LEU A 99 17.23 -18.96 3.52
C LEU A 99 17.15 -18.23 4.88
N PRO A 100 17.72 -18.78 5.97
CA PRO A 100 17.74 -18.08 7.25
C PRO A 100 18.33 -16.67 7.11
N PRO A 101 17.78 -15.63 7.77
CA PRO A 101 18.31 -14.27 7.69
C PRO A 101 19.82 -14.19 8.01
N ASP A 102 20.30 -15.00 8.96
CA ASP A 102 21.72 -15.10 9.33
C ASP A 102 22.64 -15.55 8.19
N ILE A 103 22.09 -16.15 7.15
CA ILE A 103 22.79 -16.55 5.92
C ILE A 103 22.45 -15.57 4.80
N PHE A 104 21.18 -15.23 4.64
CA PHE A 104 20.70 -14.41 3.54
C PHE A 104 21.28 -12.98 3.59
N CYS A 105 21.10 -12.28 4.71
CA CYS A 105 21.49 -10.88 4.86
C CYS A 105 22.98 -10.64 4.60
N PRO A 106 23.93 -11.37 5.23
CA PRO A 106 25.34 -11.08 5.04
C PRO A 106 25.88 -11.54 3.67
N ILE A 107 25.30 -12.58 3.05
CA ILE A 107 25.81 -13.12 1.79
C ILE A 107 25.27 -12.38 0.58
N PHE A 108 23.97 -12.05 0.58
CA PHE A 108 23.29 -11.49 -0.60
C PHE A 108 23.12 -9.98 -0.52
N LEU A 109 22.98 -9.43 0.69
CA LEU A 109 22.80 -8.00 0.90
C LEU A 109 24.01 -7.32 1.54
N GLY A 110 24.96 -8.10 2.08
CA GLY A 110 26.16 -7.57 2.72
C GLY A 110 25.91 -6.94 4.09
N VAL A 111 24.77 -7.23 4.73
CA VAL A 111 24.33 -6.59 5.99
C VAL A 111 24.06 -7.59 7.11
N PRO A 112 24.16 -7.17 8.39
CA PRO A 112 23.74 -8.02 9.49
C PRO A 112 22.22 -8.28 9.48
N PRO A 113 21.77 -9.45 9.95
CA PRO A 113 20.34 -9.71 10.17
C PRO A 113 19.80 -8.92 11.37
N PRO A 114 18.48 -8.61 11.41
CA PRO A 114 17.49 -8.84 10.35
C PRO A 114 17.58 -7.78 9.23
N CYS A 115 17.39 -8.20 7.98
CA CYS A 115 17.40 -7.33 6.80
C CYS A 115 15.99 -7.23 6.19
N GLN A 116 15.03 -6.77 7.01
CA GLN A 116 13.61 -6.79 6.67
C GLN A 116 13.19 -5.63 5.74
N GLY A 117 13.90 -4.51 5.78
CA GLY A 117 13.59 -3.36 4.92
C GLY A 117 14.72 -2.35 4.84
N GLY A 118 14.55 -1.34 4.00
CA GLY A 118 15.53 -0.27 3.85
C GLY A 118 15.17 0.75 2.80
N VAL A 119 15.92 1.84 2.79
CA VAL A 119 15.78 2.97 1.86
C VAL A 119 17.03 3.04 0.99
N ILE A 120 16.84 3.29 -0.31
CA ILE A 120 17.93 3.52 -1.26
C ILE A 120 17.71 4.84 -1.96
N ALA A 121 18.78 5.60 -2.17
CA ALA A 121 18.78 6.74 -3.07
C ALA A 121 19.56 6.40 -4.33
N LEU A 122 19.02 6.80 -5.49
CA LEU A 122 19.62 6.58 -6.79
C LEU A 122 19.92 7.93 -7.45
N ASN A 123 21.02 8.00 -8.18
CA ASN A 123 21.31 9.14 -9.04
C ASN A 123 20.30 9.12 -10.20
N GLY A 124 19.50 10.18 -10.33
CA GLY A 124 18.46 10.25 -11.36
C GLY A 124 18.96 10.25 -12.81
N THR A 125 20.25 10.54 -13.04
CA THR A 125 20.88 10.57 -14.36
C THR A 125 21.53 9.23 -14.72
N THR A 126 22.25 8.62 -13.78
CA THR A 126 23.03 7.39 -14.05
C THR A 126 22.35 6.12 -13.56
N GLY A 127 21.44 6.23 -12.59
CA GLY A 127 20.84 5.10 -11.88
C GLY A 127 21.76 4.47 -10.83
N ASP A 128 22.95 5.03 -10.60
CA ASP A 128 23.88 4.54 -9.59
C ASP A 128 23.32 4.76 -8.18
N ILE A 129 23.62 3.84 -7.27
CA ILE A 129 23.26 3.97 -5.86
C ILE A 129 24.11 5.09 -5.23
N VAL A 130 23.44 6.06 -4.63
CA VAL A 130 24.05 7.17 -3.90
C VAL A 130 24.34 6.73 -2.47
N TRP A 131 23.31 6.24 -1.79
CA TRP A 131 23.41 5.72 -0.43
C TRP A 131 22.31 4.69 -0.17
N ARG A 132 22.52 3.87 0.87
CA ARG A 132 21.53 2.89 1.34
C ARG A 132 21.46 2.89 2.86
N TYR A 133 20.25 2.82 3.38
CA TYR A 133 20.00 2.70 4.80
C TYR A 133 19.13 1.47 5.07
N TRP A 134 19.67 0.53 5.86
CA TRP A 134 18.97 -0.69 6.21
C TRP A 134 18.28 -0.57 7.56
N ILE A 135 17.05 -1.05 7.62
CA ILE A 135 16.21 -1.03 8.80
C ILE A 135 15.90 -2.47 9.19
N ASN A 136 15.92 -2.72 10.49
CA ASN A 136 15.65 -4.04 11.08
C ASN A 136 14.14 -4.34 11.09
N ASP A 137 13.39 -3.77 10.14
CA ASP A 137 11.94 -3.80 10.07
C ASP A 137 11.45 -3.54 8.64
N THR A 138 10.22 -3.94 8.35
CA THR A 138 9.57 -3.68 7.06
C THR A 138 9.20 -2.20 6.96
N ILE A 139 9.44 -1.57 5.81
CA ILE A 139 9.08 -0.18 5.55
C ILE A 139 7.82 -0.13 4.69
N PHE A 140 6.83 0.64 5.16
CA PHE A 140 5.53 0.79 4.51
C PHE A 140 5.42 2.10 3.73
N ALA A 141 6.08 3.17 4.19
CA ALA A 141 6.02 4.46 3.52
C ALA A 141 7.32 5.25 3.70
N LEU A 142 7.58 6.13 2.74
CA LEU A 142 8.70 7.05 2.72
C LEU A 142 8.18 8.45 2.31
N GLN A 143 8.50 9.46 3.10
CA GLN A 143 8.12 10.86 2.83
C GLN A 143 9.33 11.76 2.95
N CYS A 144 9.66 12.52 1.91
CA CYS A 144 10.91 13.30 1.82
C CYS A 144 10.67 14.79 1.53
N SER A 145 9.81 15.45 2.32
CA SER A 145 9.32 16.81 2.03
C SER A 145 9.56 17.83 3.14
N ALA A 146 10.39 17.51 4.14
CA ALA A 146 10.69 18.44 5.24
C ALA A 146 12.18 18.40 5.63
N ASP A 147 12.77 19.57 5.84
CA ASP A 147 14.10 19.72 6.42
C ASP A 147 14.03 19.48 7.94
N LEU A 148 14.62 18.38 8.41
CA LEU A 148 14.56 17.94 9.80
C LEU A 148 15.84 18.27 10.58
N ASN A 149 16.96 18.43 9.88
CA ASN A 149 18.26 18.73 10.47
C ASN A 149 18.63 20.23 10.39
N GLY A 150 17.87 21.04 9.65
CA GLY A 150 18.03 22.49 9.49
C GLY A 150 19.14 22.89 8.52
N ASP A 151 19.54 22.01 7.59
CA ASP A 151 20.63 22.26 6.65
C ASP A 151 20.18 22.86 5.30
N GLY A 152 18.86 23.06 5.14
CA GLY A 152 18.24 23.62 3.95
C GLY A 152 17.92 22.62 2.85
N LEU A 153 18.16 21.32 3.05
CA LEU A 153 17.67 20.24 2.19
C LEU A 153 16.51 19.50 2.85
N GLU A 154 15.59 18.97 2.04
CA GLU A 154 14.51 18.13 2.54
C GLU A 154 15.06 16.76 2.94
N ASP A 155 14.70 16.28 4.12
CA ASP A 155 15.05 14.99 4.69
C ASP A 155 13.90 13.99 4.55
N CYS A 156 14.20 12.71 4.74
CA CYS A 156 13.25 11.62 4.57
C CYS A 156 12.80 11.01 5.90
N LEU A 157 11.49 10.78 6.06
CA LEU A 157 10.89 9.96 7.09
C LEU A 157 10.46 8.62 6.49
N ALA A 158 11.04 7.52 6.99
CA ALA A 158 10.58 6.17 6.73
C ALA A 158 9.72 5.67 7.89
N THR A 159 8.56 5.10 7.58
CA THR A 159 7.66 4.48 8.56
C THR A 159 7.48 3.01 8.25
N GLY A 160 7.43 2.18 9.29
CA GLY A 160 7.42 0.73 9.15
C GLY A 160 6.56 0.01 10.16
N ASP A 161 6.66 -1.32 10.13
CA ASP A 161 5.99 -2.20 11.09
C ASP A 161 6.48 -1.95 12.52
N GLU A 162 5.72 -2.44 13.50
CA GLU A 162 5.96 -2.30 14.95
C GLU A 162 6.26 -0.86 15.44
N GLY A 163 5.89 0.15 14.65
CA GLY A 163 6.12 1.57 14.98
C GLY A 163 7.54 2.05 14.76
N SER A 164 8.25 1.43 13.83
CA SER A 164 9.54 1.88 13.34
C SER A 164 9.39 3.23 12.62
N LEU A 165 10.01 4.26 13.18
CA LEU A 165 10.09 5.60 12.60
C LEU A 165 11.55 6.00 12.47
N VAL A 166 12.00 6.30 11.26
CA VAL A 166 13.39 6.66 10.97
C VAL A 166 13.43 7.95 10.17
N ALA A 167 14.11 8.95 10.69
CA ALA A 167 14.46 10.14 9.93
C ALA A 167 15.88 10.00 9.37
N LEU A 168 16.02 10.25 8.07
CA LEU A 168 17.23 10.08 7.28
C LEU A 168 17.59 11.37 6.56
N ASP A 169 18.85 11.75 6.63
CA ASP A 169 19.42 12.83 5.82
C ASP A 169 19.43 12.40 4.35
N SER A 170 18.75 13.15 3.49
CA SER A 170 18.61 12.81 2.07
C SER A 170 19.92 12.92 1.28
N ARG A 171 20.90 13.68 1.79
CA ARG A 171 22.21 13.88 1.13
C ARG A 171 23.06 12.62 1.17
N ASN A 172 23.05 11.90 2.27
CA ASN A 172 24.01 10.82 2.54
C ASN A 172 23.39 9.55 3.16
N GLY A 173 22.09 9.55 3.44
CA GLY A 173 21.37 8.43 4.06
C GLY A 173 21.70 8.23 5.54
N SER A 174 22.33 9.19 6.20
CA SER A 174 22.66 9.10 7.62
C SER A 174 21.41 9.26 8.49
N GLN A 175 21.38 8.54 9.61
CA GLN A 175 20.24 8.59 10.52
C GLN A 175 20.27 9.90 11.34
N ILE A 176 19.21 10.70 11.22
CA ILE A 176 18.97 11.88 12.07
C ILE A 176 18.46 11.41 13.44
N TRP A 177 17.41 10.59 13.45
CA TRP A 177 16.91 9.91 14.64
C TRP A 177 16.16 8.63 14.28
N LEU A 178 16.01 7.75 15.28
CA LEU A 178 15.27 6.49 15.20
C LEU A 178 14.39 6.35 16.42
N GLN A 179 13.13 5.96 16.22
CA GLN A 179 12.21 5.59 17.28
C GLN A 179 11.59 4.23 16.97
N ASN A 180 11.68 3.33 17.94
CA ASN A 180 11.02 2.04 17.90
C ASN A 180 9.88 2.08 18.92
N ASN A 181 8.72 2.55 18.46
CA ASN A 181 7.55 2.64 19.30
C ASN A 181 6.79 1.32 19.23
N SER A 182 7.31 0.27 19.87
CA SER A 182 6.80 -1.13 19.85
C SER A 182 5.36 -1.33 20.35
N LYS A 183 4.61 -0.25 20.57
CA LYS A 183 3.21 -0.20 20.95
C LYS A 183 2.35 0.50 19.89
N MET A 184 2.93 0.84 18.73
CA MET A 184 2.35 1.78 17.80
C MET A 184 2.55 1.40 16.34
N ASP A 185 1.62 0.72 15.69
CA ASP A 185 1.74 0.55 14.23
C ASP A 185 1.46 1.91 13.57
N VAL A 186 2.51 2.49 12.99
CA VAL A 186 2.47 3.74 12.24
C VAL A 186 2.62 3.39 10.77
N PHE A 187 1.50 3.18 10.11
CA PHE A 187 1.47 2.78 8.71
C PHE A 187 1.89 3.92 7.79
N VAL A 188 1.38 5.12 8.05
CA VAL A 188 1.55 6.30 7.20
C VAL A 188 1.59 7.58 8.03
N ALA A 189 2.49 8.48 7.64
CA ALA A 189 2.69 9.75 8.31
C ALA A 189 2.90 10.87 7.29
N ASN A 190 2.52 12.08 7.68
CA ASN A 190 2.72 13.28 6.87
C ASN A 190 3.38 14.37 7.70
N PHE A 191 4.22 15.18 7.06
CA PHE A 191 4.78 16.36 7.70
C PHE A 191 3.74 17.46 7.83
N ILE A 192 3.82 18.19 8.93
CA ILE A 192 2.97 19.32 9.24
C ILE A 192 3.86 20.48 9.74
N PRO A 193 3.37 21.74 9.74
CA PRO A 193 4.12 22.84 10.33
C PRO A 193 4.56 22.54 11.77
N ASP A 194 5.56 23.25 12.26
CA ASP A 194 6.01 23.14 13.66
C ASP A 194 4.84 23.39 14.65
N GLN A 195 4.61 22.45 15.57
CA GLN A 195 3.58 22.52 16.60
C GLN A 195 4.13 22.68 18.02
N ASN A 196 5.46 22.63 18.20
CA ASN A 196 6.10 22.71 19.51
C ASN A 196 7.06 23.92 19.66
N ASN A 197 7.18 24.74 18.61
CA ASN A 197 8.05 25.92 18.49
C ASN A 197 9.56 25.60 18.56
N ASP A 198 9.99 24.42 18.06
CA ASP A 198 11.40 24.03 17.96
C ASP A 198 12.06 24.34 16.60
N SER A 199 11.32 25.06 15.74
CA SER A 199 11.64 25.50 14.38
C SER A 199 11.76 24.42 13.31
N ILE A 200 11.43 23.17 13.64
CA ILE A 200 11.41 22.03 12.70
C ILE A 200 9.96 21.62 12.45
N ALA A 201 9.64 21.19 11.22
CA ALA A 201 8.33 20.64 10.90
C ALA A 201 8.03 19.41 11.77
N ASP A 202 6.78 19.24 12.18
CA ASP A 202 6.33 18.09 12.97
C ASP A 202 5.67 17.03 12.08
N ILE A 203 5.29 15.91 12.66
CA ILE A 203 4.74 14.75 11.95
C ILE A 203 3.34 14.44 12.50
N LEU A 204 2.38 14.24 11.61
CA LEU A 204 1.05 13.74 11.93
C LEU A 204 0.81 12.38 11.31
N SER A 205 0.41 11.42 12.14
CA SER A 205 0.18 10.04 11.74
C SER A 205 -1.16 9.52 12.22
N SER A 206 -1.72 8.58 11.48
CA SER A 206 -2.77 7.69 11.97
C SER A 206 -2.15 6.50 12.70
N HIS A 207 -2.83 5.98 13.71
CA HIS A 207 -2.42 4.78 14.43
C HIS A 207 -3.66 4.05 14.94
N THR A 208 -3.66 2.72 14.89
CA THR A 208 -4.69 1.89 15.53
C THR A 208 -4.04 1.04 16.62
N SER A 209 -4.48 1.21 17.87
CA SER A 209 -3.94 0.47 19.02
C SER A 209 -4.40 -0.98 18.95
N LEU A 210 -3.46 -1.93 18.89
CA LEU A 210 -3.75 -3.36 19.02
C LEU A 210 -3.69 -3.75 20.49
N VAL A 211 -4.79 -3.56 21.23
CA VAL A 211 -4.92 -4.13 22.59
C VAL A 211 -5.09 -5.65 22.45
N GLY A 212 -4.00 -6.38 22.24
CA GLY A 212 -4.03 -7.83 22.01
C GLY A 212 -2.68 -8.54 22.05
N ARG A 213 -1.64 -8.02 21.37
CA ARG A 213 -0.34 -8.71 21.25
C ARG A 213 0.36 -8.97 22.59
N TYR A 214 0.34 -8.01 23.51
CA TYR A 214 1.13 -8.10 24.76
C TYR A 214 0.45 -8.81 25.94
N LEU A 215 -0.86 -9.03 25.89
CA LEU A 215 -1.60 -9.71 26.99
C LEU A 215 -1.81 -11.22 26.73
N ALA A 216 -1.47 -11.71 25.53
CA ALA A 216 -1.62 -13.11 25.16
C ALA A 216 -0.57 -14.06 25.80
N LEU A 217 0.45 -13.53 26.48
CA LEU A 217 1.55 -14.34 27.01
C LEU A 217 1.32 -14.93 28.40
N ASP A 218 0.29 -14.55 29.17
CA ASP A 218 0.22 -15.08 30.55
C ASP A 218 -1.14 -15.23 31.23
N ILE A 219 -2.27 -15.32 30.52
CA ILE A 219 -3.55 -15.56 31.23
C ILE A 219 -4.49 -16.53 30.50
N LYS A 220 -4.35 -17.82 30.81
CA LYS A 220 -5.33 -18.89 30.50
C LYS A 220 -6.67 -18.78 31.27
N THR A 221 -6.90 -17.67 31.97
CA THR A 221 -7.98 -17.54 32.97
C THR A 221 -8.78 -16.26 32.85
N ILE A 222 -8.83 -15.64 31.68
CA ILE A 222 -9.72 -14.50 31.47
C ILE A 222 -10.61 -14.72 30.25
N ASN A 223 -11.82 -15.21 30.52
CA ASN A 223 -12.98 -14.92 29.66
C ASN A 223 -13.32 -13.43 29.81
N LEU A 224 -12.60 -12.55 29.11
CA LEU A 224 -13.05 -11.18 28.85
C LEU A 224 -13.70 -11.15 27.47
N CYS A 225 -14.92 -11.67 27.40
CA CYS A 225 -15.88 -11.18 26.43
C CYS A 225 -16.18 -9.73 26.86
N GLY A 226 -15.40 -8.75 26.38
CA GLY A 226 -15.57 -7.34 26.74
C GLY A 226 -14.32 -6.44 26.77
N ILE A 227 -13.09 -6.94 26.54
CA ILE A 227 -11.94 -6.07 26.24
C ILE A 227 -11.52 -6.31 24.79
N GLN A 228 -12.32 -5.82 23.85
CA GLN A 228 -11.91 -5.60 22.47
C GLN A 228 -11.98 -4.10 22.23
N GLY A 229 -10.89 -3.42 22.51
CA GLY A 229 -10.77 -1.98 22.29
C GLY A 229 -9.59 -1.70 21.37
N LYS A 230 -9.63 -2.20 20.13
CA LYS A 230 -8.72 -1.66 19.10
C LYS A 230 -9.20 -0.23 18.80
N GLU A 231 -8.55 0.77 19.40
CA GLU A 231 -8.93 2.19 19.28
C GLU A 231 -8.04 2.91 18.26
N GLY A 232 -8.65 3.65 17.34
CA GLY A 232 -7.95 4.54 16.43
C GLY A 232 -7.50 5.84 17.10
N HIS A 233 -6.37 6.35 16.65
CA HIS A 233 -5.74 7.55 17.15
C HIS A 233 -5.10 8.36 16.01
N LEU A 234 -5.13 9.68 16.15
CA LEU A 234 -4.22 10.59 15.48
C LEU A 234 -3.07 10.93 16.43
N ILE A 235 -1.85 10.91 15.93
CA ILE A 235 -0.64 11.08 16.73
C ILE A 235 0.22 12.16 16.13
N LEU A 236 0.55 13.13 16.98
CA LEU A 236 1.46 14.21 16.71
C LEU A 236 2.84 13.84 17.26
N ILE A 237 3.85 13.89 16.39
CA ILE A 237 5.23 13.48 16.67
C ILE A 237 6.16 14.64 16.32
N SER A 238 7.16 14.89 17.17
CA SER A 238 8.18 15.91 16.91
C SER A 238 9.06 15.50 15.74
N GLY A 239 9.14 16.30 14.68
CA GLY A 239 10.01 15.97 13.54
C GLY A 239 11.49 16.09 13.85
N LYS A 240 11.86 16.89 14.87
CA LYS A 240 13.23 17.02 15.37
C LYS A 240 13.72 15.82 16.17
N THR A 241 12.84 15.12 16.88
CA THR A 241 13.24 14.10 17.88
C THR A 241 12.57 12.74 17.69
N GLY A 242 11.51 12.65 16.89
CA GLY A 242 10.64 11.49 16.74
C GLY A 242 9.75 11.20 17.95
N LYS A 243 9.77 12.04 19.01
CA LYS A 243 8.98 11.80 20.22
C LYS A 243 7.52 12.21 20.03
N GLU A 244 6.61 11.40 20.56
CA GLU A 244 5.19 11.74 20.64
C GLU A 244 5.00 13.04 21.44
N ILE A 245 4.40 14.04 20.79
CA ILE A 245 3.95 15.29 21.42
C ILE A 245 2.55 15.06 21.98
N LYS A 246 1.66 14.42 21.20
CA LYS A 246 0.26 14.23 21.58
C LYS A 246 -0.40 13.07 20.86
N ARG A 247 -1.37 12.46 21.53
CA ARG A 247 -2.24 11.42 20.99
C ARG A 247 -3.70 11.75 21.23
N ILE A 248 -4.50 11.60 20.19
CA ILE A 248 -5.90 12.03 20.13
C ILE A 248 -6.71 10.84 19.64
N LYS A 249 -7.69 10.39 20.42
CA LYS A 249 -8.60 9.31 19.99
C LYS A 249 -9.46 9.80 18.84
N THR A 250 -9.63 8.98 17.81
CA THR A 250 -10.61 9.23 16.74
C THR A 250 -12.04 9.27 17.29
N PRO A 251 -13.01 9.83 16.56
CA PRO A 251 -14.40 9.87 17.01
C PRO A 251 -14.90 8.46 17.29
N TYR A 252 -15.47 8.24 18.48
CA TYR A 252 -15.94 6.92 18.95
C TYR A 252 -14.84 5.84 19.04
N GLY A 253 -13.56 6.19 18.93
CA GLY A 253 -12.45 5.25 18.90
C GLY A 253 -12.35 4.43 17.61
N ALA A 254 -13.02 4.85 16.54
CA ALA A 254 -13.01 4.15 15.24
C ALA A 254 -11.58 3.96 14.72
N LYS A 255 -11.25 2.77 14.21
CA LYS A 255 -9.93 2.47 13.62
C LYS A 255 -9.58 3.47 12.51
N THR A 256 -8.30 3.68 12.26
CA THR A 256 -7.83 4.55 11.18
C THR A 256 -6.53 4.01 10.60
N PHE A 257 -6.47 3.98 9.27
CA PHE A 257 -5.33 3.57 8.45
C PHE A 257 -5.02 4.63 7.38
N PHE A 258 -5.64 5.80 7.50
CA PHE A 258 -5.61 6.88 6.52
C PHE A 258 -4.44 7.81 6.83
N MET A 259 -3.62 8.14 5.83
CA MET A 259 -2.55 9.15 5.98
C MET A 259 -3.17 10.54 6.14
N PRO A 260 -3.07 11.20 7.31
CA PRO A 260 -3.68 12.51 7.51
C PRO A 260 -3.11 13.54 6.54
N GLN A 261 -3.96 14.41 5.99
CA GLN A 261 -3.55 15.42 5.03
C GLN A 261 -3.92 16.82 5.49
N LEU A 262 -3.11 17.80 5.10
CA LEU A 262 -3.36 19.20 5.39
C LEU A 262 -4.03 19.89 4.21
N LEU A 263 -5.17 20.49 4.46
CA LEU A 263 -5.88 21.37 3.55
C LEU A 263 -5.75 22.81 4.03
N GLN A 264 -5.07 23.63 3.25
CA GLN A 264 -4.98 25.07 3.50
C GLN A 264 -6.14 25.78 2.81
N VAL A 265 -7.10 26.28 3.61
CA VAL A 265 -8.27 27.01 3.10
C VAL A 265 -7.94 28.48 2.87
N ASN A 266 -7.08 29.05 3.73
CA ASN A 266 -6.51 30.39 3.59
C ASN A 266 -5.23 30.48 4.44
N ASN A 267 -4.54 31.63 4.42
CA ASN A 267 -3.28 31.84 5.16
C ASN A 267 -3.36 31.58 6.68
N SER A 268 -4.55 31.61 7.26
CA SER A 268 -4.76 31.43 8.71
C SER A 268 -5.46 30.12 9.08
N GLN A 269 -6.03 29.41 8.11
CA GLN A 269 -6.88 28.25 8.36
C GLN A 269 -6.33 27.01 7.67
N ILE A 270 -5.74 26.15 8.48
CA ILE A 270 -5.25 24.82 8.09
C ILE A 270 -6.15 23.78 8.73
N LEU A 271 -6.72 22.91 7.90
CA LEU A 271 -7.55 21.80 8.31
C LEU A 271 -6.79 20.50 8.08
N THR A 272 -6.96 19.56 8.99
CA THR A 272 -6.52 18.19 8.85
C THR A 272 -7.68 17.34 8.36
N ILE A 273 -7.47 16.64 7.24
CA ILE A 273 -8.34 15.60 6.71
C ILE A 273 -7.87 14.25 7.24
N PHE A 274 -8.81 13.43 7.72
CA PHE A 274 -8.53 12.07 8.14
C PHE A 274 -9.72 11.14 7.87
N GLY A 275 -9.41 9.89 7.53
CA GLY A 275 -10.35 8.79 7.34
C GLY A 275 -10.43 7.89 8.57
N THR A 276 -11.60 7.31 8.82
CA THR A 276 -11.82 6.27 9.85
C THR A 276 -12.45 5.01 9.24
N GLY A 277 -12.51 3.94 10.02
CA GLY A 277 -13.07 2.64 9.65
C GLY A 277 -12.00 1.60 9.31
N SER A 278 -12.43 0.47 8.76
CA SER A 278 -11.57 -0.63 8.31
C SER A 278 -12.16 -1.28 7.05
N PRO A 279 -11.48 -2.25 6.40
CA PRO A 279 -12.07 -3.02 5.30
C PRO A 279 -13.38 -3.75 5.65
N THR A 280 -13.76 -3.80 6.92
CA THR A 280 -14.91 -4.54 7.45
C THR A 280 -15.80 -3.72 8.37
N SER A 281 -15.48 -2.44 8.61
CA SER A 281 -16.27 -1.57 9.48
C SER A 281 -16.55 -0.22 8.82
N PRO A 282 -17.71 0.41 9.11
CA PRO A 282 -18.08 1.72 8.59
C PRO A 282 -17.04 2.79 8.93
N GLY A 283 -17.02 3.87 8.16
CA GLY A 283 -16.01 4.91 8.30
C GLY A 283 -16.40 6.24 7.70
N ASN A 284 -15.70 7.28 8.17
CA ASN A 284 -15.97 8.65 7.79
C ASN A 284 -14.70 9.31 7.23
N LEU A 285 -14.86 10.14 6.21
CA LEU A 285 -13.89 11.17 5.88
C LEU A 285 -14.27 12.42 6.66
N SER A 286 -13.35 12.91 7.49
CA SER A 286 -13.61 14.00 8.43
C SER A 286 -12.52 15.07 8.35
N ILE A 287 -12.89 16.29 8.73
CA ILE A 287 -11.98 17.44 8.82
C ILE A 287 -11.97 18.01 10.23
N VAL A 288 -10.82 18.53 10.66
CA VAL A 288 -10.67 19.22 11.95
C VAL A 288 -9.59 20.29 11.84
N SER A 289 -9.73 21.41 12.56
CA SER A 289 -8.65 22.40 12.63
C SER A 289 -7.38 21.80 13.26
N ILE A 290 -6.22 22.12 12.71
CA ILE A 290 -4.93 21.72 13.29
C ILE A 290 -4.78 22.25 14.73
N GLU A 291 -5.23 23.48 15.00
CA GLU A 291 -5.19 24.06 16.35
C GLU A 291 -6.03 23.25 17.36
N ASN A 292 -7.18 22.74 16.91
CA ASN A 292 -8.04 21.89 17.72
C ASN A 292 -7.37 20.56 18.05
N LEU A 293 -6.63 19.98 17.08
CA LEU A 293 -5.81 18.78 17.32
C LEU A 293 -4.72 19.04 18.36
N ILE A 294 -3.95 20.14 18.23
CA ILE A 294 -2.91 20.50 19.21
C ILE A 294 -3.51 20.63 20.62
N HIS A 295 -4.68 21.27 20.75
CA HIS A 295 -5.36 21.40 22.03
C HIS A 295 -6.02 20.10 22.51
N GLY A 296 -6.09 19.07 21.67
CA GLY A 296 -6.64 17.75 22.00
C GLY A 296 -8.16 17.71 21.97
N ASN A 297 -8.77 18.69 21.31
CA ASN A 297 -10.22 18.78 21.13
C ASN A 297 -10.57 18.29 19.73
N LEU A 298 -10.99 17.03 19.59
CA LEU A 298 -11.41 16.47 18.30
C LEU A 298 -12.86 16.86 17.96
N SER A 299 -13.09 18.15 17.74
CA SER A 299 -14.35 18.67 17.17
C SER A 299 -14.35 18.52 15.65
N ALA A 300 -14.35 17.28 15.17
CA ALA A 300 -14.29 16.96 13.75
C ALA A 300 -15.65 17.11 13.06
N ARG A 301 -15.64 17.57 11.81
CA ARG A 301 -16.80 17.61 10.91
C ARG A 301 -16.67 16.48 9.89
N THR A 302 -17.65 15.59 9.84
CA THR A 302 -17.76 14.60 8.76
C THR A 302 -18.10 15.30 7.44
N ILE A 303 -17.37 14.99 6.38
CA ILE A 303 -17.61 15.48 5.01
C ILE A 303 -18.06 14.36 4.07
N TYR A 304 -17.82 13.11 4.43
CA TYR A 304 -18.36 11.93 3.74
C TYR A 304 -18.49 10.76 4.73
N GLU A 305 -19.54 9.95 4.60
CA GLU A 305 -19.82 8.79 5.46
C GLU A 305 -20.08 7.55 4.61
N ASP A 306 -19.36 6.48 4.92
CA ASP A 306 -19.60 5.15 4.39
C ASP A 306 -20.12 4.23 5.50
N HIS A 307 -21.30 3.68 5.27
CA HIS A 307 -22.03 2.88 6.26
C HIS A 307 -21.60 1.41 6.29
N TYR A 308 -20.64 1.00 5.45
CA TYR A 308 -20.26 -0.40 5.24
C TYR A 308 -18.75 -0.63 5.35
N LYS A 309 -17.93 0.30 4.85
CA LYS A 309 -16.48 0.17 4.74
C LYS A 309 -15.77 1.44 5.22
N GLY A 310 -14.50 1.33 5.58
CA GLY A 310 -13.68 2.45 6.02
C GLY A 310 -13.16 3.30 4.88
N VAL A 311 -12.65 4.48 5.23
CA VAL A 311 -11.89 5.35 4.32
C VAL A 311 -10.41 5.16 4.60
N LEU A 312 -9.73 4.41 3.72
CA LEU A 312 -8.36 3.93 3.96
C LEU A 312 -7.33 4.62 3.04
N THR A 313 -7.74 5.00 1.83
CA THR A 313 -6.82 5.63 0.87
C THR A 313 -6.65 7.11 1.16
N GLN A 314 -5.49 7.62 0.77
CA GLN A 314 -5.13 9.02 0.92
C GLN A 314 -5.99 9.86 -0.03
N SER A 315 -6.30 11.12 0.34
CA SER A 315 -6.98 12.01 -0.60
C SER A 315 -5.99 12.69 -1.53
N VAL A 316 -6.44 13.10 -2.70
CA VAL A 316 -5.69 13.97 -3.58
C VAL A 316 -6.23 15.37 -3.39
N LEU A 317 -5.35 16.31 -3.05
CA LEU A 317 -5.69 17.71 -2.88
C LEU A 317 -5.30 18.47 -4.14
N VAL A 318 -6.30 18.91 -4.91
CA VAL A 318 -6.09 19.64 -6.17
C VAL A 318 -7.30 20.50 -6.48
N ASP A 319 -7.07 21.71 -6.99
CA ASP A 319 -8.14 22.62 -7.37
C ASP A 319 -8.77 22.17 -8.70
N ILE A 320 -9.98 21.63 -8.65
CA ILE A 320 -10.78 21.25 -9.83
C ILE A 320 -11.95 22.22 -10.06
N THR A 321 -12.22 23.11 -9.11
CA THR A 321 -13.30 24.12 -9.20
C THR A 321 -12.82 25.47 -9.73
N GLY A 322 -11.50 25.71 -9.73
CA GLY A 322 -10.85 26.94 -10.16
C GLY A 322 -10.95 28.08 -9.15
N ASP A 323 -11.19 27.80 -7.88
CA ASP A 323 -11.32 28.80 -6.81
C ASP A 323 -10.00 29.10 -6.08
N ASN A 324 -8.90 28.43 -6.48
CA ASN A 324 -7.57 28.45 -5.86
C ASN A 324 -7.52 27.83 -4.45
N ILE A 325 -8.54 27.07 -4.05
CA ILE A 325 -8.55 26.25 -2.84
C ILE A 325 -8.53 24.79 -3.30
N PRO A 326 -7.56 23.96 -2.85
CA PRO A 326 -7.53 22.57 -3.25
C PRO A 326 -8.82 21.83 -2.87
N ASP A 327 -9.45 21.18 -3.84
CA ASP A 327 -10.56 20.26 -3.62
C ASP A 327 -10.04 18.87 -3.21
N ILE A 328 -10.91 18.04 -2.65
CA ILE A 328 -10.57 16.74 -2.06
C ILE A 328 -11.10 15.64 -2.97
N VAL A 329 -10.21 14.84 -3.56
CA VAL A 329 -10.59 13.68 -4.38
C VAL A 329 -10.11 12.40 -3.70
N THR A 330 -11.03 11.51 -3.32
CA THR A 330 -10.72 10.32 -2.51
C THR A 330 -11.33 9.08 -3.14
N ALA A 331 -10.53 8.04 -3.34
CA ALA A 331 -11.03 6.69 -3.66
C ALA A 331 -11.44 6.01 -2.36
N MET A 332 -12.74 5.88 -2.11
CA MET A 332 -13.18 5.13 -0.93
C MET A 332 -12.77 3.66 -1.09
N TYR A 333 -12.58 2.95 0.03
CA TYR A 333 -12.26 1.51 -0.03
C TYR A 333 -13.37 0.71 -0.72
N ASN A 334 -14.60 1.21 -0.61
CA ASN A 334 -15.74 0.74 -1.38
C ASN A 334 -15.56 0.99 -2.89
N SER A 335 -16.58 0.68 -3.67
CA SER A 335 -16.62 0.86 -5.12
C SER A 335 -16.61 2.30 -5.67
N THR A 336 -16.33 3.35 -4.90
CA THR A 336 -16.64 4.76 -5.28
C THR A 336 -15.46 5.71 -5.10
N VAL A 337 -15.21 6.54 -6.11
CA VAL A 337 -14.37 7.74 -6.00
C VAL A 337 -15.26 8.97 -5.87
N VAL A 338 -14.89 9.91 -4.99
CA VAL A 338 -15.67 11.11 -4.68
C VAL A 338 -14.78 12.34 -4.78
N ALA A 339 -15.28 13.40 -5.40
CA ALA A 339 -14.69 14.73 -5.34
C ALA A 339 -15.55 15.65 -4.45
N ILE A 340 -14.92 16.35 -3.53
CA ILE A 340 -15.55 17.22 -2.53
C ILE A 340 -14.88 18.58 -2.61
N ASN A 341 -15.67 19.65 -2.67
CA ASN A 341 -15.11 20.99 -2.76
C ASN A 341 -14.38 21.39 -1.48
N GLY A 342 -13.16 21.91 -1.61
CA GLY A 342 -12.27 22.21 -0.48
C GLY A 342 -12.73 23.36 0.40
N PHE A 343 -13.56 24.26 -0.13
CA PHE A 343 -14.08 25.42 0.58
C PHE A 343 -15.43 25.15 1.25
N THR A 344 -16.38 24.60 0.51
CA THR A 344 -17.78 24.37 0.95
C THR A 344 -17.98 23.02 1.62
N PHE A 345 -17.11 22.05 1.33
CA PHE A 345 -17.22 20.64 1.70
C PHE A 345 -18.47 19.94 1.16
N GLY A 346 -19.02 20.45 0.05
CA GLY A 346 -20.07 19.78 -0.72
C GLY A 346 -19.46 18.84 -1.75
N GLN A 347 -20.12 17.70 -2.00
CA GLN A 347 -19.73 16.80 -3.09
C GLN A 347 -19.89 17.50 -4.45
N ILE A 348 -18.83 17.49 -5.27
CA ILE A 348 -18.81 17.99 -6.64
C ILE A 348 -19.36 16.91 -7.58
N TRP A 349 -18.73 15.73 -7.56
CA TRP A 349 -19.14 14.55 -8.31
C TRP A 349 -18.73 13.26 -7.58
N ASN A 350 -19.32 12.14 -7.98
CA ASN A 350 -18.88 10.81 -7.59
C ASN A 350 -18.97 9.85 -8.78
N TYR A 351 -18.16 8.80 -8.75
CA TYR A 351 -18.20 7.73 -9.73
C TYR A 351 -18.07 6.38 -9.04
N THR A 352 -19.02 5.47 -9.29
CA THR A 352 -19.07 4.16 -8.67
C THR A 352 -18.84 3.06 -9.70
N ILE A 353 -17.94 2.13 -9.37
CA ILE A 353 -17.58 0.94 -10.13
C ILE A 353 -18.16 -0.27 -9.39
N PRO A 354 -19.34 -0.79 -9.75
CA PRO A 354 -20.03 -1.80 -8.94
C PRO A 354 -19.20 -3.06 -8.72
N ASN A 355 -19.31 -3.65 -7.53
CA ASN A 355 -18.61 -4.88 -7.12
C ASN A 355 -17.09 -4.75 -7.30
N SER A 356 -16.53 -3.68 -6.74
CA SER A 356 -15.08 -3.44 -6.72
C SER A 356 -14.64 -2.85 -5.39
N GLU A 357 -13.36 -3.00 -5.09
CA GLU A 357 -12.69 -2.37 -3.95
C GLU A 357 -11.41 -1.70 -4.44
N SER A 358 -10.92 -0.70 -3.71
CA SER A 358 -9.63 -0.07 -4.01
C SER A 358 -8.94 0.41 -2.73
N ASN A 359 -7.68 0.01 -2.58
CA ASN A 359 -6.75 0.61 -1.63
C ASN A 359 -5.77 1.58 -2.32
N ILE A 360 -6.03 1.94 -3.58
CA ILE A 360 -5.14 2.71 -4.45
C ILE A 360 -5.58 4.17 -4.44
N THR A 361 -4.62 5.07 -4.26
CA THR A 361 -4.88 6.52 -4.26
C THR A 361 -5.06 7.00 -5.71
N PRO A 362 -6.06 7.86 -6.01
CA PRO A 362 -6.20 8.44 -7.35
C PRO A 362 -4.90 9.13 -7.80
N THR A 363 -4.53 8.96 -9.06
CA THR A 363 -3.33 9.60 -9.63
C THR A 363 -3.74 10.84 -10.42
N PRO A 364 -3.41 12.07 -9.96
CA PRO A 364 -3.79 13.32 -10.63
C PRO A 364 -2.88 13.68 -11.81
N ALA A 365 -3.44 14.12 -12.95
CA ALA A 365 -2.66 14.70 -14.05
C ALA A 365 -3.50 15.64 -14.92
N TYR A 366 -2.88 16.63 -15.57
CA TYR A 366 -3.54 17.35 -16.68
C TYR A 366 -3.47 16.49 -17.94
N PHE A 367 -4.37 15.50 -18.01
CA PHE A 367 -4.33 14.46 -19.04
C PHE A 367 -4.84 14.96 -20.40
N ASN A 368 -5.82 15.86 -20.40
CA ASN A 368 -6.44 16.40 -21.61
C ASN A 368 -6.28 17.93 -21.73
N ASP A 369 -6.77 18.52 -22.83
CA ASP A 369 -6.60 19.95 -23.15
C ASP A 369 -7.48 20.92 -22.32
N ASP A 370 -8.23 20.45 -21.33
CA ASP A 370 -8.95 21.31 -20.39
C ASP A 370 -8.06 21.72 -19.19
N ASN A 371 -8.48 22.74 -18.44
CA ASN A 371 -7.71 23.26 -17.31
C ASN A 371 -8.02 22.55 -15.97
N VAL A 372 -8.69 21.39 -16.01
CA VAL A 372 -9.09 20.65 -14.82
C VAL A 372 -8.21 19.41 -14.71
N THR A 373 -7.78 19.09 -13.49
CA THR A 373 -6.97 17.88 -13.28
C THR A 373 -7.82 16.64 -13.40
N ASP A 374 -7.39 15.67 -14.20
CA ASP A 374 -8.01 14.35 -14.37
C ASP A 374 -7.36 13.31 -13.45
N PHE A 375 -8.02 12.15 -13.30
CA PHE A 375 -7.59 11.13 -12.35
C PHE A 375 -7.53 9.73 -12.96
N LEU A 376 -6.34 9.12 -12.94
CA LEU A 376 -6.25 7.68 -13.11
C LEU A 376 -6.66 6.98 -11.79
N ILE A 377 -7.60 6.06 -11.88
CA ILE A 377 -8.07 5.25 -10.75
C ILE A 377 -7.94 3.76 -11.10
N ILE A 378 -7.59 2.95 -10.10
CA ILE A 378 -7.43 1.50 -10.24
C ILE A 378 -8.30 0.83 -9.20
N TYR A 379 -9.12 -0.13 -9.64
CA TYR A 379 -10.06 -0.86 -8.81
C TYR A 379 -9.92 -2.36 -9.03
N GLU A 380 -9.95 -3.12 -7.94
CA GLU A 380 -9.95 -4.58 -7.95
C GLU A 380 -11.38 -5.10 -8.07
N LYS A 381 -11.58 -6.10 -8.92
CA LYS A 381 -12.86 -6.76 -9.15
C LYS A 381 -12.70 -8.25 -9.01
N TYR A 382 -13.71 -8.89 -8.44
CA TYR A 382 -13.79 -10.33 -8.34
C TYR A 382 -14.54 -10.94 -9.53
N ASP A 383 -13.94 -11.93 -10.18
CA ASP A 383 -14.61 -12.77 -11.19
C ASP A 383 -15.25 -13.99 -10.51
N ASN A 384 -16.58 -14.03 -10.45
CA ASN A 384 -17.32 -15.15 -9.85
C ASN A 384 -17.23 -16.46 -10.65
N ILE A 385 -16.92 -16.40 -11.95
CA ILE A 385 -16.86 -17.57 -12.83
C ILE A 385 -15.48 -18.21 -12.71
N LEU A 386 -14.43 -17.39 -12.71
CA LEU A 386 -13.05 -17.87 -12.68
C LEU A 386 -12.44 -17.87 -11.26
N ASN A 387 -13.16 -17.32 -10.29
CA ASN A 387 -12.84 -17.34 -8.86
C ASN A 387 -11.48 -16.69 -8.54
N TYR A 388 -11.20 -15.53 -9.15
CA TYR A 388 -10.00 -14.74 -8.87
C TYR A 388 -10.25 -13.24 -9.04
N ASN A 389 -9.39 -12.42 -8.44
CA ASN A 389 -9.43 -10.97 -8.56
C ASN A 389 -8.58 -10.43 -9.71
N TYR A 390 -9.06 -9.36 -10.34
CA TYR A 390 -8.36 -8.67 -11.41
C TYR A 390 -8.55 -7.15 -11.30
N THR A 391 -7.67 -6.40 -11.95
CA THR A 391 -7.70 -4.93 -11.91
C THR A 391 -8.36 -4.32 -13.12
N LYS A 392 -9.12 -3.25 -12.89
CA LYS A 392 -9.62 -2.33 -13.90
C LYS A 392 -9.13 -0.93 -13.62
N THR A 393 -8.58 -0.31 -14.65
CA THR A 393 -8.04 1.04 -14.62
C THR A 393 -8.90 1.95 -15.48
N PHE A 394 -9.23 3.12 -14.95
CA PHE A 394 -10.04 4.14 -15.60
C PHE A 394 -9.30 5.48 -15.54
N ILE A 395 -9.56 6.34 -16.52
CA ILE A 395 -9.23 7.76 -16.42
C ILE A 395 -10.54 8.50 -16.24
N ILE A 396 -10.70 9.17 -15.12
CA ILE A 396 -11.87 9.97 -14.76
C ILE A 396 -11.57 11.43 -15.10
N ASP A 397 -12.45 12.00 -15.92
CA ASP A 397 -12.48 13.44 -16.21
C ASP A 397 -12.80 14.20 -14.92
N GLY A 398 -11.88 15.06 -14.48
CA GLY A 398 -12.01 15.77 -13.21
C GLY A 398 -13.11 16.83 -13.20
N LYS A 399 -13.56 17.28 -14.36
CA LYS A 399 -14.63 18.26 -14.50
C LYS A 399 -16.01 17.60 -14.43
N THR A 400 -16.15 16.40 -14.99
CA THR A 400 -17.44 15.72 -15.11
C THR A 400 -17.64 14.55 -14.15
N GLY A 401 -16.55 14.01 -13.59
CA GLY A 401 -16.56 12.79 -12.78
C GLY A 401 -16.87 11.53 -13.59
N LYS A 402 -16.77 11.57 -14.93
CA LYS A 402 -17.07 10.44 -15.81
C LYS A 402 -15.80 9.87 -16.43
N PRO A 403 -15.77 8.59 -16.78
CA PRO A 403 -14.61 8.02 -17.46
C PRO A 403 -14.45 8.64 -18.86
N ILE A 404 -13.22 9.04 -19.20
CA ILE A 404 -12.86 9.56 -20.53
C ILE A 404 -13.03 8.49 -21.59
N TYR A 405 -12.67 7.25 -21.29
CA TYR A 405 -12.85 6.09 -22.16
C TYR A 405 -14.10 5.30 -21.78
N THR A 406 -14.86 4.80 -22.76
CA THR A 406 -16.05 3.96 -22.47
C THR A 406 -15.66 2.61 -21.91
N LYS A 407 -14.49 2.09 -22.31
CA LYS A 407 -13.95 0.82 -21.81
C LYS A 407 -12.78 1.05 -20.83
N PRO A 408 -12.73 0.31 -19.72
CA PRO A 408 -11.57 0.32 -18.83
C PRO A 408 -10.38 -0.40 -19.45
N ILE A 409 -9.19 0.01 -19.04
CA ILE A 409 -7.97 -0.76 -19.25
C ILE A 409 -7.99 -1.90 -18.23
N SER A 410 -8.02 -3.15 -18.68
CA SER A 410 -8.15 -4.31 -17.79
C SER A 410 -6.84 -5.09 -17.71
N GLY A 411 -6.37 -5.36 -16.49
CA GLY A 411 -5.35 -6.37 -16.23
C GLY A 411 -5.99 -7.75 -16.11
N SER A 412 -5.23 -8.83 -16.40
CA SER A 412 -5.74 -10.19 -16.24
C SER A 412 -5.68 -10.69 -14.80
N VAL A 413 -4.97 -10.00 -13.91
CA VAL A 413 -4.86 -10.32 -12.48
C VAL A 413 -4.72 -9.03 -11.65
N THR A 414 -4.77 -9.13 -10.33
CA THR A 414 -4.62 -7.98 -9.44
C THR A 414 -3.26 -7.31 -9.62
N THR A 415 -3.23 -5.97 -9.61
CA THR A 415 -2.03 -5.13 -9.60
C THR A 415 -2.23 -4.07 -8.53
N GLN A 416 -1.52 -4.18 -7.41
CA GLN A 416 -1.67 -3.29 -6.26
C GLN A 416 -0.56 -2.24 -6.23
N MET A 417 -0.51 -1.39 -7.26
CA MET A 417 0.49 -0.32 -7.36
C MET A 417 -0.19 0.98 -7.78
N ASN A 418 0.10 2.07 -7.07
CA ASN A 418 -0.32 3.41 -7.47
C ASN A 418 0.25 3.79 -8.84
N GLY A 419 -0.47 4.66 -9.54
CA GLY A 419 0.07 5.34 -10.70
C GLY A 419 1.04 6.46 -10.31
N LEU A 420 1.84 6.90 -11.27
CA LEU A 420 2.66 8.11 -11.18
C LEU A 420 2.31 9.05 -12.31
N THR A 421 2.50 10.35 -12.09
CA THR A 421 2.31 11.37 -13.11
C THR A 421 3.66 11.87 -13.60
N LEU A 422 3.87 11.82 -14.91
CA LEU A 422 4.96 12.54 -15.57
C LEU A 422 4.40 13.85 -16.11
N GLY A 423 4.75 14.95 -15.42
CA GLY A 423 4.42 16.30 -15.87
C GLY A 423 5.19 16.69 -17.13
N MET A 424 4.49 17.14 -18.16
CA MET A 424 5.09 17.54 -19.43
C MET A 424 5.24 19.06 -19.54
N GLU A 425 6.15 19.54 -20.42
CA GLU A 425 6.39 20.99 -20.58
C GLU A 425 5.15 21.77 -21.05
N SER A 426 4.23 21.09 -21.74
CA SER A 426 3.00 21.68 -22.28
C SER A 426 1.78 21.19 -21.52
N HIS A 427 0.85 22.10 -21.25
CA HIS A 427 -0.41 21.80 -20.56
C HIS A 427 -1.24 20.78 -21.32
N GLY A 428 -1.84 19.81 -20.61
CA GLY A 428 -2.66 18.76 -21.21
C GLY A 428 -1.86 17.59 -21.79
N PHE A 429 -0.54 17.59 -21.64
CA PHE A 429 0.31 16.51 -22.16
C PHE A 429 0.80 15.57 -21.06
N ASP A 430 0.34 15.75 -19.81
CA ASP A 430 0.80 14.91 -18.71
C ASP A 430 0.50 13.44 -19.00
N MET A 431 1.41 12.59 -18.54
CA MET A 431 1.34 11.16 -18.77
C MET A 431 1.14 10.41 -17.48
N TYR A 432 0.24 9.44 -17.50
CA TYR A 432 0.15 8.45 -16.44
C TYR A 432 1.15 7.33 -16.69
N LEU A 433 1.93 7.01 -15.67
CA LEU A 433 2.66 5.77 -15.53
C LEU A 433 1.88 4.83 -14.63
N PHE A 434 1.58 3.63 -15.08
CA PHE A 434 0.87 2.66 -14.25
C PHE A 434 1.21 1.23 -14.63
N TRP A 435 1.18 0.36 -13.63
CA TRP A 435 1.47 -1.05 -13.81
C TRP A 435 0.23 -1.81 -14.24
N THR A 436 0.42 -2.79 -15.12
CA THR A 436 -0.59 -3.82 -15.41
C THR A 436 0.05 -5.19 -15.32
N THR A 437 -0.70 -6.15 -14.78
CA THR A 437 -0.31 -7.55 -14.75
C THR A 437 -1.28 -8.40 -15.55
N GLU A 438 -0.72 -9.27 -16.39
CA GLU A 438 -1.43 -10.13 -17.32
C GLU A 438 -0.90 -11.57 -17.22
N CYS A 439 -1.69 -12.55 -17.66
CA CYS A 439 -1.22 -13.93 -17.81
C CYS A 439 -0.75 -14.18 -19.25
N THR A 440 0.43 -14.76 -19.42
CA THR A 440 0.99 -15.12 -20.74
C THR A 440 0.00 -15.93 -21.59
N ASN A 441 -0.23 -15.51 -22.84
CA ASN A 441 -1.09 -16.22 -23.81
C ASN A 441 -2.55 -16.44 -23.35
N VAL A 442 -3.03 -15.66 -22.39
CA VAL A 442 -4.43 -15.67 -21.97
C VAL A 442 -5.04 -14.34 -22.38
N GLU A 443 -5.77 -14.33 -23.50
CA GLU A 443 -6.71 -13.25 -23.75
C GLU A 443 -7.85 -13.37 -22.74
N ILE A 444 -8.10 -12.30 -21.97
CA ILE A 444 -9.13 -12.24 -20.91
C ILE A 444 -10.53 -12.68 -21.42
N TYR A 445 -10.74 -12.68 -22.74
CA TYR A 445 -12.00 -13.00 -23.39
C TYR A 445 -12.13 -14.44 -23.93
N GLU A 446 -11.08 -15.27 -23.88
CA GLU A 446 -11.20 -16.69 -24.28
C GLU A 446 -11.74 -17.56 -23.13
N LYS A 447 -13.08 -17.60 -23.05
CA LYS A 447 -13.92 -18.33 -22.07
C LYS A 447 -13.64 -19.81 -21.81
N ASN A 448 -12.68 -20.43 -22.50
CA ASN A 448 -12.62 -21.89 -22.63
C ASN A 448 -11.24 -22.44 -22.31
N LYS A 449 -10.86 -22.48 -21.02
CA LYS A 449 -10.11 -23.57 -20.34
C LYS A 449 -9.54 -23.06 -19.01
N VAL A 450 -10.26 -23.27 -17.92
CA VAL A 450 -9.68 -23.23 -16.57
C VAL A 450 -9.62 -24.65 -16.03
N PHE A 451 -8.43 -25.08 -15.65
CA PHE A 451 -8.21 -26.31 -14.90
C PHE A 451 -8.14 -25.94 -13.43
N VAL A 452 -9.23 -26.08 -12.69
CA VAL A 452 -9.20 -25.93 -11.23
C VAL A 452 -8.51 -27.17 -10.66
N LYS A 453 -7.28 -27.02 -10.17
CA LYS A 453 -6.68 -27.96 -9.22
C LYS A 453 -6.85 -27.40 -7.83
N GLU A 454 -7.64 -28.07 -7.00
CA GLU A 454 -7.64 -27.84 -5.56
C GLU A 454 -6.26 -28.23 -5.00
N THR A 455 -5.43 -27.25 -4.70
CA THR A 455 -4.24 -27.46 -3.86
C THR A 455 -4.30 -26.50 -2.68
N ASN A 456 -4.57 -27.07 -1.49
CA ASN A 456 -4.41 -26.41 -0.20
C ASN A 456 -2.92 -26.20 0.09
N TYR A 457 -2.36 -25.06 -0.29
CA TYR A 457 -1.06 -24.60 0.23
C TYR A 457 -1.03 -23.06 0.30
N ASP A 458 -0.87 -22.55 1.51
CA ASP A 458 -0.68 -21.14 1.90
C ASP A 458 0.67 -20.59 1.44
N SER A 459 0.91 -20.53 0.13
CA SER A 459 2.07 -19.83 -0.42
C SER A 459 1.61 -18.94 -1.56
N VAL A 460 1.89 -17.64 -1.46
CA VAL A 460 1.63 -16.56 -2.44
C VAL A 460 1.31 -17.12 -3.81
N SER A 461 0.03 -17.24 -4.09
CA SER A 461 -0.44 -17.96 -5.25
C SER A 461 -0.16 -17.16 -6.52
N ASP A 462 0.70 -17.68 -7.39
CA ASP A 462 0.74 -17.19 -8.77
C ASP A 462 -0.60 -17.57 -9.42
N VAL A 463 -1.54 -16.62 -9.43
CA VAL A 463 -2.89 -16.76 -9.98
C VAL A 463 -2.85 -17.25 -11.42
N CYS A 464 -1.89 -16.75 -12.22
CA CYS A 464 -1.71 -17.19 -13.61
C CYS A 464 -1.31 -18.66 -13.68
N ARG A 465 -0.44 -19.11 -12.78
CA ARG A 465 0.00 -20.51 -12.72
C ARG A 465 -1.08 -21.43 -12.19
N GLN A 466 -1.85 -21.00 -11.20
CA GLN A 466 -2.92 -21.82 -10.62
C GLN A 466 -4.10 -21.98 -11.57
N ASN A 467 -4.58 -20.88 -12.15
CA ASN A 467 -5.83 -20.89 -12.91
C ASN A 467 -5.63 -21.21 -14.39
N PHE A 468 -4.47 -20.84 -14.96
CA PHE A 468 -4.22 -20.97 -16.38
C PHE A 468 -2.99 -21.83 -16.70
N ASN A 469 -2.20 -22.24 -15.70
CA ASN A 469 -0.91 -22.92 -15.89
C ASN A 469 0.05 -22.12 -16.80
N THR A 470 0.03 -20.80 -16.63
CA THR A 470 0.85 -19.82 -17.36
C THR A 470 1.65 -18.97 -16.35
N THR A 471 2.52 -18.09 -16.83
CA THR A 471 3.27 -17.16 -15.98
C THR A 471 2.69 -15.75 -16.05
N SER A 472 2.78 -15.00 -14.96
CA SER A 472 2.45 -13.58 -14.93
C SER A 472 3.45 -12.73 -15.72
N ILE A 473 2.95 -11.71 -16.39
CA ILE A 473 3.70 -10.66 -17.07
C ILE A 473 3.35 -9.35 -16.40
N MET A 474 4.36 -8.59 -15.99
CA MET A 474 4.16 -7.25 -15.44
C MET A 474 4.68 -6.22 -16.42
N LYS A 475 3.87 -5.21 -16.71
CA LYS A 475 4.16 -4.13 -17.66
C LYS A 475 4.02 -2.78 -16.98
N LEU A 476 4.96 -1.88 -17.25
CA LEU A 476 4.81 -0.46 -16.93
C LEU A 476 4.37 0.27 -18.20
N ASN A 477 3.19 0.86 -18.15
CA ASN A 477 2.60 1.57 -19.28
C ASN A 477 2.69 3.08 -19.07
N ALA A 478 2.86 3.81 -20.16
CA ALA A 478 2.84 5.27 -20.22
C ALA A 478 1.69 5.72 -21.12
N LEU A 479 0.76 6.50 -20.60
CA LEU A 479 -0.45 6.90 -21.31
C LEU A 479 -0.63 8.42 -21.26
N ASN A 480 -0.72 9.05 -22.43
CA ASN A 480 -1.23 10.42 -22.63
C ASN A 480 -2.53 10.36 -23.45
N GLN A 481 -3.18 11.51 -23.67
CA GLN A 481 -4.40 11.63 -24.48
C GLN A 481 -4.27 11.27 -25.97
N TYR A 482 -3.04 11.18 -26.51
CA TYR A 482 -2.77 10.91 -27.93
C TYR A 482 -2.50 9.44 -28.23
N ASP A 483 -2.13 8.67 -27.21
CA ASP A 483 -1.85 7.24 -27.31
C ASP A 483 -3.10 6.40 -27.02
N GLN A 484 -3.22 5.26 -27.70
CA GLN A 484 -4.32 4.33 -27.43
C GLN A 484 -4.09 3.63 -26.09
N PRO A 485 -5.11 3.54 -25.21
CA PRO A 485 -5.03 2.73 -24.00
C PRO A 485 -4.54 1.30 -24.29
N PRO A 486 -3.63 0.72 -23.47
CA PRO A 486 -3.09 1.22 -22.20
C PRO A 486 -1.95 2.25 -22.34
N GLY A 487 -1.65 2.72 -23.55
CA GLY A 487 -0.54 3.59 -23.87
C GLY A 487 0.61 2.80 -24.49
N PHE A 488 1.84 3.28 -24.33
CA PHE A 488 3.02 2.55 -24.76
C PHE A 488 3.77 1.91 -23.58
N GLU A 489 4.40 0.78 -23.86
CA GLU A 489 5.10 -0.03 -22.88
C GLU A 489 6.53 0.53 -22.62
N ILE A 490 6.81 0.91 -21.37
CA ILE A 490 8.17 1.31 -20.93
C ILE A 490 8.96 0.09 -20.47
N TYR A 491 8.29 -0.82 -19.77
CA TYR A 491 8.88 -2.02 -19.21
C TYR A 491 7.95 -3.22 -19.42
N ASN A 492 8.55 -4.38 -19.66
CA ASN A 492 7.87 -5.67 -19.70
C ASN A 492 8.83 -6.76 -19.24
N SER A 493 8.40 -7.50 -18.22
CA SER A 493 9.22 -8.54 -17.57
C SER A 493 9.68 -9.63 -18.54
N VAL A 494 8.89 -9.96 -19.57
CA VAL A 494 9.26 -10.97 -20.57
C VAL A 494 10.43 -10.50 -21.42
N ASN A 495 10.40 -9.24 -21.87
CA ASN A 495 11.45 -8.65 -22.70
C ASN A 495 12.77 -8.45 -21.93
N ARG A 496 12.69 -8.31 -20.60
CA ARG A 496 13.84 -8.11 -19.71
C ARG A 496 14.39 -9.38 -19.09
N THR A 497 13.73 -10.52 -19.28
CA THR A 497 14.14 -11.80 -18.67
C THR A 497 15.61 -12.14 -18.98
N ALA A 498 16.04 -11.97 -20.23
CA ALA A 498 17.42 -12.27 -20.62
C ALA A 498 18.46 -11.34 -19.99
N LEU A 499 18.08 -10.14 -19.57
CA LEU A 499 18.94 -9.17 -18.88
C LEU A 499 18.93 -9.42 -17.37
N GLU A 500 17.74 -9.49 -16.77
CA GLU A 500 17.53 -9.63 -15.33
C GLU A 500 18.03 -10.97 -14.79
N PHE A 501 17.81 -12.03 -15.56
CA PHE A 501 18.22 -13.37 -15.17
C PHE A 501 19.54 -13.79 -15.82
N ASN A 502 20.22 -12.88 -16.54
CA ASN A 502 21.53 -13.16 -17.10
C ASN A 502 22.52 -13.49 -15.98
N ASN A 503 23.28 -14.58 -16.13
CA ASN A 503 24.27 -15.02 -15.13
C ASN A 503 23.70 -15.30 -13.73
N THR A 504 22.39 -15.53 -13.59
CA THR A 504 21.81 -15.92 -12.30
C THR A 504 22.45 -17.21 -11.78
N LYS A 505 23.14 -17.12 -10.64
CA LYS A 505 23.69 -18.27 -9.95
C LYS A 505 22.66 -18.80 -8.97
N SER A 506 22.50 -20.12 -8.91
CA SER A 506 21.72 -20.75 -7.84
C SER A 506 22.18 -20.21 -6.47
N PRO A 507 21.26 -19.84 -5.56
CA PRO A 507 21.60 -19.35 -4.23
C PRO A 507 22.56 -20.28 -3.50
N ILE A 508 22.40 -21.60 -3.64
CA ILE A 508 23.28 -22.62 -3.05
C ILE A 508 24.72 -22.50 -3.59
N LYS A 509 24.88 -22.26 -4.89
CA LYS A 509 26.19 -22.06 -5.50
C LYS A 509 26.86 -20.79 -4.99
N GLN A 510 26.09 -19.70 -4.86
CA GLN A 510 26.59 -18.44 -4.32
C GLN A 510 27.05 -18.59 -2.86
N ILE A 511 26.25 -19.26 -2.04
CA ILE A 511 26.59 -19.57 -0.63
C ILE A 511 27.89 -20.38 -0.55
N ARG A 512 28.04 -21.44 -1.36
CA ARG A 512 29.28 -22.25 -1.39
C ARG A 512 30.49 -21.42 -1.80
N GLU A 513 30.39 -20.62 -2.86
CA GLU A 513 31.46 -19.74 -3.32
C GLU A 513 31.84 -18.71 -2.24
N TYR A 514 30.86 -18.17 -1.52
CA TYR A 514 31.08 -17.24 -0.41
C TYR A 514 31.86 -17.90 0.73
N PHE A 515 31.44 -19.08 1.21
CA PHE A 515 32.14 -19.80 2.28
C PHE A 515 33.55 -20.28 1.90
N ILE A 516 33.80 -20.56 0.62
CA ILE A 516 35.15 -20.86 0.13
C ILE A 516 36.06 -19.63 0.24
N LYS A 517 35.55 -18.45 -0.13
CA LYS A 517 36.31 -17.18 -0.08
C LYS A 517 36.41 -16.60 1.34
N HIS A 518 35.40 -16.86 2.18
CA HIS A 518 35.25 -16.33 3.52
C HIS A 518 35.03 -17.49 4.51
N PRO A 519 36.11 -18.06 5.09
CA PRO A 519 36.02 -19.20 6.02
C PRO A 519 35.21 -18.89 7.29
N LYS A 520 35.00 -17.60 7.58
CA LYS A 520 34.07 -17.09 8.59
C LYS A 520 33.19 -16.04 7.90
N ILE A 521 31.91 -16.00 8.25
CA ILE A 521 31.01 -14.92 7.81
C ILE A 521 31.58 -13.62 8.36
N GLN A 522 32.08 -12.77 7.46
CA GLN A 522 32.45 -11.41 7.82
C GLN A 522 31.19 -10.56 7.75
N MET A 523 30.90 -9.88 8.86
CA MET A 523 29.81 -8.91 8.95
C MET A 523 30.42 -7.54 8.73
N VAL A 524 29.94 -6.80 7.74
CA VAL A 524 30.27 -5.38 7.63
C VAL A 524 29.23 -4.63 8.46
N ASN A 525 29.65 -4.06 9.58
CA ASN A 525 28.77 -3.26 10.45
C ASN A 525 28.57 -1.89 9.79
N ASN A 526 27.63 -1.81 8.85
CA ASN A 526 27.34 -0.58 8.13
C ASN A 526 25.85 -0.24 8.30
N GLN A 527 25.51 0.27 9.48
CA GLN A 527 24.27 1.03 9.62
C GLN A 527 24.47 2.35 8.86
N GLY A 528 23.86 2.47 7.68
CA GLY A 528 23.95 3.66 6.81
C GLY A 528 25.36 3.86 6.23
N GLN A 529 25.61 3.34 5.05
CA GLN A 529 26.81 3.70 4.29
C GLN A 529 26.42 4.55 3.09
N SER A 530 26.90 5.79 3.07
CA SER A 530 27.08 6.54 1.84
C SER A 530 28.02 5.73 0.94
N GLU A 531 27.55 5.37 -0.26
CA GLU A 531 28.37 4.67 -1.26
C GLU A 531 29.15 5.67 -2.14
N ILE A 532 28.91 6.97 -1.92
CA ILE A 532 29.59 8.11 -2.54
C ILE A 532 30.54 8.81 -1.55
N ASP A 533 31.57 9.47 -2.08
CA ASP A 533 32.60 10.23 -1.35
C ASP A 533 32.01 11.50 -0.68
N GLU A 534 32.61 11.97 0.43
CA GLU A 534 32.23 13.21 1.14
C GLU A 534 32.29 14.47 0.25
N ASN A 535 33.02 14.39 -0.88
CA ASN A 535 33.13 15.46 -1.88
C ASN A 535 32.13 15.33 -3.05
N TYR A 536 31.16 14.41 -2.98
CA TYR A 536 30.12 14.28 -4.00
C TYR A 536 29.29 15.57 -4.07
N MET A 537 29.54 16.36 -5.11
CA MET A 537 28.75 17.52 -5.45
C MET A 537 27.55 17.03 -6.27
N ASP A 538 26.35 17.45 -5.89
CA ASP A 538 25.17 17.34 -6.76
C ASP A 538 25.55 17.79 -8.17
N ASP A 539 25.12 17.03 -9.18
CA ASP A 539 25.48 17.27 -10.56
C ASP A 539 24.72 18.52 -11.03
N SER A 540 25.20 19.68 -10.60
CA SER A 540 24.63 21.01 -10.89
C SER A 540 24.66 21.38 -12.38
N GLN A 541 25.11 20.45 -13.22
CA GLN A 541 24.86 20.53 -14.64
C GLN A 541 23.35 20.48 -14.87
N LYS A 542 22.77 21.66 -15.12
CA LYS A 542 21.45 21.79 -15.74
C LYS A 542 21.36 20.73 -16.83
N ILE A 543 20.44 19.78 -16.66
CA ILE A 543 20.12 18.77 -17.68
C ILE A 543 20.02 19.53 -18.99
N ARG A 544 21.02 19.40 -19.85
CA ARG A 544 20.95 19.94 -21.19
C ARG A 544 19.91 19.07 -21.86
N VAL A 545 18.66 19.54 -21.89
CA VAL A 545 17.62 19.00 -22.74
C VAL A 545 18.25 18.93 -24.13
N HIS A 546 18.69 17.74 -24.51
CA HIS A 546 19.13 17.50 -25.85
C HIS A 546 17.86 17.73 -26.65
N LYS A 547 17.83 18.83 -27.42
CA LYS A 547 16.89 18.95 -28.52
C LYS A 547 17.18 17.74 -29.39
N TYR A 548 16.44 16.66 -29.19
CA TYR A 548 16.48 15.51 -30.05
C TYR A 548 16.25 16.05 -31.46
N GLY A 549 17.27 15.98 -32.30
CA GLY A 549 17.17 16.36 -33.70
C GLY A 549 16.01 15.57 -34.29
N SER A 550 15.05 16.27 -34.92
CA SER A 550 13.86 15.71 -35.57
C SER A 550 13.45 14.34 -35.02
N SER A 551 12.84 14.37 -33.84
CA SER A 551 12.08 13.25 -33.27
C SER A 551 11.41 12.41 -34.37
N SER A 552 11.64 11.10 -34.36
CA SER A 552 10.92 10.14 -35.21
C SER A 552 9.46 9.95 -34.79
N PHE A 553 9.00 10.64 -33.74
CA PHE A 553 7.58 10.83 -33.47
C PHE A 553 7.01 11.77 -34.53
N ARG A 554 6.78 11.22 -35.73
CA ARG A 554 5.88 11.80 -36.72
C ARG A 554 4.49 11.79 -36.10
N HIS A 555 4.09 12.91 -35.49
CA HIS A 555 2.69 13.23 -35.35
C HIS A 555 2.08 13.14 -36.76
N LYS A 556 1.25 12.13 -37.00
CA LYS A 556 0.33 12.21 -38.14
C LYS A 556 -0.56 13.41 -37.85
N ASP A 557 -0.50 14.39 -38.73
CA ASP A 557 -1.22 15.67 -38.67
C ASP A 557 -2.75 15.50 -38.66
N ASN A 558 -3.29 15.02 -37.53
CA ASN A 558 -4.69 15.16 -37.17
C ASN A 558 -4.74 15.29 -35.64
N ARG A 559 -5.12 16.47 -35.15
CA ARG A 559 -5.44 16.75 -33.73
C ARG A 559 -6.74 16.05 -33.28
N GLN A 560 -6.97 14.84 -33.77
CA GLN A 560 -8.05 13.99 -33.36
C GLN A 560 -7.37 12.73 -32.82
N GLY A 561 -7.26 12.64 -31.50
CA GLY A 561 -6.75 11.46 -30.81
C GLY A 561 -7.40 10.20 -31.40
N ILE A 562 -6.60 9.15 -31.59
CA ILE A 562 -7.03 7.92 -32.29
C ILE A 562 -7.86 7.06 -31.33
N VAL A 563 -8.98 7.58 -30.84
CA VAL A 563 -9.84 6.90 -29.86
C VAL A 563 -11.11 6.41 -30.56
N LYS A 564 -11.03 5.27 -31.26
CA LYS A 564 -12.21 4.63 -31.87
C LYS A 564 -12.66 3.36 -31.13
N ASP A 565 -11.72 2.53 -30.69
CA ASP A 565 -12.05 1.19 -30.15
C ASP A 565 -12.49 1.22 -28.67
N TYR A 566 -12.07 2.25 -27.95
CA TYR A 566 -12.41 2.56 -26.55
C TYR A 566 -13.55 3.58 -26.39
N MET A 567 -14.21 3.96 -27.50
CA MET A 567 -15.35 4.88 -27.53
C MET A 567 -16.62 4.26 -28.13
N ASN A 568 -16.51 3.11 -28.82
CA ASN A 568 -17.65 2.47 -29.48
C ASN A 568 -18.37 1.47 -28.56
N ASP A 569 -19.61 1.80 -28.21
CA ASP A 569 -20.63 0.90 -27.64
C ASP A 569 -21.46 0.24 -28.76
N ASN A 570 -20.84 -0.63 -29.58
CA ASN A 570 -21.62 -1.47 -30.49
C ASN A 570 -21.94 -2.81 -29.81
N ASP A 571 -22.70 -2.75 -28.72
CA ASP A 571 -23.54 -3.89 -28.30
C ASP A 571 -24.76 -3.93 -29.22
N ASN A 572 -24.66 -4.73 -30.29
CA ASN A 572 -25.81 -5.06 -31.13
C ASN A 572 -26.82 -5.87 -30.31
N ASN A 573 -27.75 -5.18 -29.67
CA ASN A 573 -29.01 -5.76 -29.22
C ASN A 573 -29.82 -6.20 -30.44
N ASN A 574 -29.87 -7.51 -30.67
CA ASN A 574 -30.86 -8.15 -31.53
C ASN A 574 -32.26 -7.96 -30.92
N ASN A 575 -32.97 -6.91 -31.34
CA ASN A 575 -34.43 -6.90 -31.30
C ASN A 575 -34.94 -7.36 -32.67
N PRO A 576 -35.67 -8.49 -32.79
CA PRO A 576 -36.35 -8.80 -34.02
C PRO A 576 -37.56 -7.86 -34.16
N GLU A 577 -37.51 -7.02 -35.18
CA GLU A 577 -38.62 -6.19 -35.63
C GLU A 577 -39.86 -7.05 -35.95
N ILE A 578 -41.00 -6.54 -35.51
CA ILE A 578 -42.33 -6.94 -35.94
C ILE A 578 -42.47 -6.53 -37.40
N ASN A 579 -42.55 -7.50 -38.31
CA ASN A 579 -42.98 -7.25 -39.69
C ASN A 579 -44.50 -7.34 -39.77
N GLU A 580 -45.13 -6.22 -40.11
CA GLU A 580 -46.43 -6.20 -40.79
C GLU A 580 -46.24 -6.74 -42.21
N GLY A 581 -47.11 -7.68 -42.60
CA GLY A 581 -47.13 -8.35 -43.91
C GLY A 581 -47.93 -9.63 -43.88
#